data_AF-A0A4Q7Y234-F1
#
_entry.id   AF-A0A4Q7Y234-F1
#
_cell.length_a   1.000
_cell.length_b   1.000
_cell.length_c   1.000
_cell.angle_alpha   90.00
_cell.angle_beta   90.00
_cell.angle_gamma   90.00
#
_symmetry.space_group_name_H-M   'P 1'
#
loop_
_entity.id
_entity.type
_entity.pdbx_description
1 polymer ?
#
loop_
_entity_poly.entity_id
_entity_poly.type
_entity_poly.pdbx_seq_one_letter_code
_entity_poly.pdbx_strand_id
1 'polypeptide(L)'
;MSTYQRLRCADAERGAVSVFLAVLVPGLLLIIGLAVDGGAKVAATQRANAIADEAARAGGQALDVSAALAGHIHVDPAAAVAAAQDYLDRNDVAGSVTVVDGDTLQVTTTISEPTTFLGLIGISTLTVEGTGTADLITDQRGGEGP
;
A
#
# COMPACT_ATOMS: atom_id res chain seq x y z
N MET A 1 8.77 -5.04 -69.46
CA MET A 1 7.62 -4.69 -68.59
C MET A 1 7.59 -5.57 -67.33
N SER A 2 8.72 -5.67 -66.60
CA SER A 2 8.89 -6.62 -65.47
C SER A 2 9.49 -5.98 -64.21
N THR A 3 10.11 -4.80 -64.34
CA THR A 3 10.79 -4.10 -63.22
C THR A 3 9.81 -3.48 -62.22
N TYR A 4 8.61 -3.10 -62.65
CA TYR A 4 7.62 -2.43 -61.80
C TYR A 4 6.95 -3.34 -60.75
N GLN A 5 6.93 -4.66 -60.97
CA GLN A 5 6.32 -5.62 -60.04
C GLN A 5 7.18 -5.85 -58.79
N ARG A 6 8.52 -5.79 -58.92
CA ARG A 6 9.44 -6.04 -57.80
C ARG A 6 9.44 -4.90 -56.77
N LEU A 7 9.30 -3.65 -57.21
CA LEU A 7 9.26 -2.49 -56.32
C LEU A 7 7.98 -2.48 -55.45
N ARG A 8 6.83 -2.84 -56.03
CA ARG A 8 5.55 -2.92 -55.30
C ARG A 8 5.51 -3.99 -54.22
N CYS A 9 6.13 -5.15 -54.45
CA CYS A 9 6.14 -6.23 -53.46
C CYS A 9 7.07 -5.88 -52.28
N ALA A 10 8.23 -5.28 -52.56
CA ALA A 10 9.16 -4.83 -51.53
C ALA A 10 8.58 -3.70 -50.65
N ASP A 11 7.84 -2.76 -51.24
CA ASP A 11 7.12 -1.73 -50.48
C ASP A 11 5.92 -2.29 -49.71
N ALA A 12 5.21 -3.29 -50.27
CA ALA A 12 4.12 -3.96 -49.56
C ALA A 12 4.63 -4.77 -48.36
N GLU A 13 5.78 -5.45 -48.47
CA GLU A 13 6.43 -6.15 -47.37
C GLU A 13 6.98 -5.18 -46.31
N ARG A 14 7.63 -4.08 -46.72
CA ARG A 14 8.03 -3.01 -45.77
C ARG A 14 6.82 -2.35 -45.12
N GLY A 15 5.73 -2.15 -45.86
CA GLY A 15 4.46 -1.63 -45.37
C GLY A 15 3.82 -2.56 -44.35
N ALA A 16 3.78 -3.87 -44.62
CA ALA A 16 3.25 -4.86 -43.70
C ALA A 16 4.09 -4.97 -42.42
N VAL A 17 5.42 -4.99 -42.54
CA VAL A 17 6.33 -5.03 -41.38
C VAL A 17 6.25 -3.73 -40.56
N SER A 18 6.14 -2.56 -41.21
CA SER A 18 6.02 -1.28 -40.49
C SER A 18 4.67 -1.13 -39.79
N VAL A 19 3.56 -1.53 -40.42
CA VAL A 19 2.23 -1.56 -39.78
C VAL A 19 2.20 -2.55 -38.63
N PHE A 20 2.81 -3.73 -38.79
CA PHE A 20 2.93 -4.72 -37.73
C PHE A 20 3.71 -4.18 -36.53
N LEU A 21 4.88 -3.58 -36.76
CA LEU A 21 5.68 -2.96 -35.70
C LEU A 21 4.97 -1.76 -35.05
N ALA A 22 4.24 -0.97 -35.84
CA ALA A 22 3.48 0.18 -35.35
C ALA A 22 2.38 -0.21 -34.35
N VAL A 23 1.84 -1.43 -34.43
CA VAL A 23 0.86 -1.95 -33.46
C VAL A 23 1.54 -2.74 -32.34
N LEU A 24 2.56 -3.54 -32.68
CA LEU A 24 3.22 -4.44 -31.74
C LEU A 24 4.01 -3.68 -30.66
N VAL A 25 4.77 -2.65 -31.06
CA VAL A 25 5.57 -1.85 -30.12
C VAL A 25 4.71 -1.18 -29.04
N PRO A 26 3.66 -0.40 -29.35
CA PRO A 26 2.81 0.18 -28.31
C PRO A 26 2.08 -0.89 -27.50
N GLY A 27 1.66 -2.01 -28.12
CA GLY A 27 1.05 -3.13 -27.39
C GLY A 27 1.97 -3.72 -26.33
N LEU A 28 3.25 -3.94 -26.65
CA LEU A 28 4.25 -4.44 -25.70
C LEU A 28 4.55 -3.41 -24.61
N LEU A 29 4.67 -2.12 -24.95
CA LEU A 29 4.85 -1.05 -23.97
C LEU A 29 3.68 -0.98 -22.98
N LEU A 30 2.45 -1.19 -23.46
CA LEU A 30 1.25 -1.24 -22.62
C LEU A 30 1.31 -2.40 -21.61
N ILE A 31 1.68 -3.59 -22.07
CA ILE A 31 1.82 -4.78 -21.21
C ILE A 31 2.92 -4.58 -20.16
N ILE A 32 4.08 -4.06 -20.58
CA ILE A 32 5.19 -3.76 -19.66
C ILE A 32 4.76 -2.73 -18.62
N GLY A 33 4.09 -1.66 -19.03
CA GLY A 33 3.59 -0.64 -18.12
C GLY A 33 2.63 -1.21 -17.08
N LEU A 34 1.66 -2.01 -17.53
CA LEU A 34 0.72 -2.67 -16.62
C LEU A 34 1.42 -3.62 -15.64
N ALA A 35 2.43 -4.36 -16.09
CA ALA A 35 3.19 -5.25 -15.21
C ALA A 35 4.00 -4.47 -14.16
N VAL A 36 4.65 -3.37 -14.56
CA VAL A 36 5.44 -2.52 -13.66
C VAL A 36 4.55 -1.84 -12.63
N ASP A 37 3.47 -1.19 -13.06
CA ASP A 37 2.59 -0.49 -12.13
C ASP A 37 1.77 -1.47 -11.28
N GLY A 38 1.40 -2.63 -11.83
CA GLY A 38 0.78 -3.71 -11.07
C GLY A 38 1.70 -4.22 -9.96
N GLY A 39 2.98 -4.41 -10.25
CA GLY A 39 4.00 -4.74 -9.26
C GLY A 39 4.19 -3.64 -8.21
N ALA A 40 4.25 -2.38 -8.63
CA ALA A 40 4.36 -1.23 -7.73
C ALA A 40 3.17 -1.14 -6.78
N LYS A 41 1.95 -1.36 -7.27
CA LYS A 41 0.74 -1.39 -6.42
C LYS A 41 0.81 -2.45 -5.34
N VAL A 42 1.20 -3.68 -5.69
CA VAL A 42 1.32 -4.77 -4.72
C VAL A 42 2.38 -4.46 -3.67
N ALA A 43 3.54 -3.95 -4.09
CA ALA A 43 4.60 -3.55 -3.18
C ALA A 43 4.16 -2.40 -2.24
N ALA A 44 3.47 -1.39 -2.76
CA ALA A 44 2.96 -0.27 -1.98
C ALA A 44 1.91 -0.71 -0.95
N THR A 45 0.99 -1.61 -1.32
CA THR A 45 0.02 -2.19 -0.37
C THR A 45 0.70 -2.99 0.73
N GLN A 46 1.70 -3.82 0.38
CA GLN A 46 2.47 -4.58 1.38
C GLN A 46 3.18 -3.65 2.36
N ARG A 47 3.75 -2.55 1.86
CA ARG A 47 4.38 -1.53 2.69
C ARG A 47 3.37 -0.83 3.60
N ALA A 48 2.21 -0.43 3.08
CA ALA A 48 1.16 0.21 3.87
C ALA A 48 0.69 -0.69 5.02
N ASN A 49 0.45 -1.97 4.75
CA ASN A 49 0.09 -2.96 5.77
C ASN A 49 1.19 -3.16 6.81
N ALA A 50 2.45 -3.30 6.38
CA ALA A 50 3.56 -3.48 7.31
C ALA A 50 3.70 -2.31 8.30
N ILE A 51 3.55 -1.07 7.81
CA ILE A 51 3.61 0.13 8.65
C ILE A 51 2.40 0.17 9.60
N ALA A 52 1.21 -0.20 9.12
CA ALA A 52 0.01 -0.25 9.95
C ALA A 52 0.14 -1.29 11.08
N ASP A 53 0.68 -2.47 10.78
CA ASP A 53 0.95 -3.52 11.78
C ASP A 53 1.98 -3.06 12.81
N GLU A 54 3.04 -2.38 12.37
CA GLU A 54 4.09 -1.92 13.27
C GLU A 54 3.62 -0.76 14.16
N ALA A 55 2.79 0.14 13.63
CA ALA A 55 2.11 1.17 14.40
C ALA A 55 1.14 0.57 15.44
N ALA A 56 0.36 -0.43 15.06
CA ALA A 56 -0.55 -1.12 15.98
C ALA A 56 0.24 -1.81 17.12
N ARG A 57 1.35 -2.46 16.78
CA ARG A 57 2.27 -3.06 17.77
C ARG A 57 2.90 -2.01 18.69
N ALA A 58 3.30 -0.86 18.17
CA ALA A 58 3.83 0.24 18.99
C ALA A 58 2.79 0.73 20.01
N GLY A 59 1.52 0.84 19.60
CA GLY A 59 0.40 1.12 20.49
C GLY A 59 0.25 0.07 21.60
N GLY A 60 0.35 -1.22 21.27
CA GLY A 60 0.31 -2.32 22.25
C GLY A 60 1.50 -2.33 23.23
N GLN A 61 2.71 -2.02 22.75
CA GLN A 61 3.91 -1.93 23.60
C GLN A 61 3.84 -0.80 24.62
N ALA A 62 3.27 0.35 24.24
CA ALA A 62 3.08 1.47 25.15
C ALA A 62 2.18 1.09 26.33
N LEU A 63 1.18 0.25 26.10
CA LEU A 63 0.32 -0.29 27.17
C LEU A 63 1.09 -1.17 28.15
N ASP A 64 1.87 -2.14 27.66
CA ASP A 64 2.62 -3.06 28.51
C ASP A 64 3.61 -2.32 29.42
N VAL A 65 4.33 -1.34 28.86
CA VAL A 65 5.25 -0.47 29.63
C VAL A 65 4.49 0.35 30.68
N SER A 66 3.34 0.94 30.33
CA SER A 66 2.54 1.72 31.27
C SER A 66 1.95 0.88 32.41
N ALA A 67 1.48 -0.33 32.12
CA ALA A 67 0.96 -1.29 33.08
C ALA A 67 2.07 -1.79 34.04
N ALA A 68 3.27 -2.03 33.52
CA ALA A 68 4.42 -2.44 34.33
C ALA A 68 4.88 -1.36 35.33
N LEU A 69 4.82 -0.08 34.95
CA LEU A 69 5.22 1.04 35.82
C LEU A 69 4.17 1.34 36.91
N ALA A 70 2.88 1.16 36.62
CA ALA A 70 1.80 1.57 37.53
C ALA A 70 1.51 0.56 38.65
N GLY A 71 2.09 -0.65 38.61
CA GLY A 71 1.80 -1.74 39.56
C GLY A 71 0.35 -2.27 39.50
N HIS A 72 -0.46 -1.70 38.61
CA HIS A 72 -1.83 -2.07 38.30
C HIS A 72 -1.98 -2.05 36.78
N ILE A 73 -2.55 -3.11 36.20
CA ILE A 73 -2.81 -3.23 34.77
C ILE A 73 -4.02 -2.35 34.44
N HIS A 74 -3.85 -1.04 34.41
CA HIS A 74 -4.85 -0.13 33.87
C HIS A 74 -4.45 0.25 32.45
N VAL A 75 -5.13 -0.34 31.49
CA VAL A 75 -4.98 -0.01 30.07
C VAL A 75 -5.55 1.38 29.86
N ASP A 76 -4.74 2.30 29.35
CA ASP A 76 -5.20 3.60 28.84
C ASP A 76 -5.23 3.55 27.30
N PRO A 77 -6.42 3.35 26.69
CA PRO A 77 -6.55 3.33 25.24
C PRO A 77 -6.07 4.64 24.58
N ALA A 78 -6.13 5.78 25.28
CA ALA A 78 -5.66 7.05 24.74
C ALA A 78 -4.12 7.06 24.61
N ALA A 79 -3.40 6.44 25.55
CA ALA A 79 -1.95 6.27 25.46
C ALA A 79 -1.55 5.35 24.29
N ALA A 80 -2.30 4.26 24.06
CA ALA A 80 -2.09 3.35 22.93
C ALA A 80 -2.28 4.07 21.58
N VAL A 81 -3.36 4.86 21.47
CA VAL A 81 -3.64 5.67 20.28
C VAL A 81 -2.53 6.69 20.05
N ALA A 82 -2.10 7.40 21.10
CA ALA A 82 -1.03 8.39 21.00
C ALA A 82 0.31 7.77 20.55
N ALA A 83 0.67 6.59 21.07
CA ALA A 83 1.88 5.90 20.68
C ALA A 83 1.86 5.40 19.23
N ALA A 84 0.73 4.86 18.78
CA ALA A 84 0.55 4.46 17.39
C ALA A 84 0.58 5.68 16.45
N GLN A 85 -0.03 6.80 16.85
CA GLN A 85 0.00 8.04 16.07
C GLN A 85 1.42 8.61 15.99
N ASP A 86 2.16 8.65 17.09
CA ASP A 86 3.57 9.08 17.12
C ASP A 86 4.46 8.17 16.24
N TYR A 87 4.16 6.87 16.17
CA TYR A 87 4.84 5.99 15.22
C TYR A 87 4.57 6.39 13.76
N LEU A 88 3.33 6.72 13.39
CA LEU A 88 3.00 7.18 12.04
C LEU A 88 3.69 8.51 11.71
N ASP A 89 3.65 9.47 12.64
CA ASP A 89 4.24 10.79 12.47
C ASP A 89 5.76 10.72 12.29
N ARG A 90 6.45 9.86 13.06
CA ARG A 90 7.91 9.64 12.92
C ARG A 90 8.32 9.00 11.59
N ASN A 91 7.42 8.24 10.98
CA ASN A 91 7.66 7.59 9.69
C ASN A 91 7.14 8.42 8.50
N ASP A 92 6.61 9.63 8.75
CA ASP A 92 6.03 10.52 7.73
C ASP A 92 4.93 9.84 6.90
N VAL A 93 4.12 9.00 7.55
CA VAL A 93 3.03 8.25 6.93
C VAL A 93 1.69 8.81 7.39
N ALA A 94 0.88 9.25 6.44
CA ALA A 94 -0.50 9.64 6.72
C ALA A 94 -1.30 8.40 7.17
N GLY A 95 -2.08 8.55 8.22
CA GLY A 95 -2.93 7.47 8.70
C GLY A 95 -3.83 7.91 9.85
N SER A 96 -4.74 7.02 10.23
CA SER A 96 -5.67 7.20 11.34
C SER A 96 -5.57 6.02 12.29
N VAL A 97 -5.60 6.31 13.59
CA VAL A 97 -5.65 5.30 14.64
C VAL A 97 -7.00 5.39 15.35
N THR A 98 -7.68 4.26 15.49
CA THR A 98 -8.99 4.16 16.15
C THR A 98 -9.05 2.93 17.04
N VAL A 99 -9.80 3.01 18.14
CA VAL A 99 -10.13 1.84 18.95
C VAL A 99 -11.49 1.30 18.49
N VAL A 100 -11.52 0.01 18.16
CA VAL A 100 -12.68 -0.76 17.73
C VAL A 100 -13.04 -1.72 18.84
N ASP A 101 -14.34 -1.92 19.08
CA ASP A 101 -14.89 -2.85 20.08
C ASP A 101 -14.41 -2.65 21.54
N GLY A 102 -13.69 -1.56 21.82
CA GLY A 102 -13.21 -1.18 23.16
C GLY A 102 -11.88 -1.80 23.56
N ASP A 103 -11.42 -2.82 22.85
CA ASP A 103 -10.21 -3.59 23.16
C ASP A 103 -9.32 -3.82 21.94
N THR A 104 -9.68 -3.36 20.74
CA THR A 104 -8.88 -3.57 19.53
C THR A 104 -8.39 -2.24 18.98
N LEU A 105 -7.10 -2.04 18.88
CA LEU A 105 -6.51 -0.90 18.18
C LEU A 105 -6.46 -1.21 16.69
N GLN A 106 -7.09 -0.37 15.87
CA GLN A 106 -7.02 -0.42 14.42
C GLN A 106 -6.26 0.80 13.90
N VAL A 107 -5.25 0.55 13.07
CA VAL A 107 -4.47 1.55 12.37
C VAL A 107 -4.72 1.43 10.88
N THR A 108 -5.06 2.55 10.24
CA THR A 108 -5.19 2.65 8.78
C THR A 108 -4.13 3.60 8.27
N THR A 109 -3.31 3.18 7.31
CA THR A 109 -2.27 3.99 6.68
C THR A 109 -2.64 4.30 5.24
N THR A 110 -2.19 5.45 4.75
CA THR A 110 -2.37 5.89 3.37
C THR A 110 -1.01 6.28 2.80
N ILE A 111 -0.61 5.60 1.72
CA ILE A 111 0.63 5.88 1.00
C ILE A 111 0.29 6.33 -0.41
N SER A 112 0.88 7.43 -0.86
CA SER A 112 0.76 7.90 -2.24
C SER A 112 2.12 7.88 -2.93
N GLU A 113 2.22 7.17 -4.05
CA GLU A 113 3.45 7.06 -4.85
C GLU A 113 3.22 7.51 -6.31
N PRO A 114 4.20 8.17 -6.95
CA PRO A 114 4.09 8.56 -8.35
C PRO A 114 4.14 7.33 -9.27
N THR A 115 3.26 7.29 -10.27
CA THR A 115 3.21 6.23 -11.27
C THR A 115 3.98 6.62 -12.54
N THR A 116 4.87 5.75 -12.99
CA THR A 116 5.72 6.05 -14.17
C THR A 116 5.04 5.66 -15.48
N PHE A 117 4.48 4.44 -15.56
CA PHE A 117 3.88 3.96 -16.80
C PHE A 117 2.39 4.29 -16.90
N LEU A 118 1.67 4.22 -15.79
CA LEU A 118 0.30 4.71 -15.65
C LEU A 118 0.22 6.21 -16.00
N GLY A 119 1.33 6.95 -15.80
CA GLY A 119 1.45 8.36 -16.18
C GLY A 119 1.36 8.58 -17.70
N LEU A 120 1.82 7.62 -18.51
CA LEU A 120 1.72 7.69 -19.97
C LEU A 120 0.27 7.60 -20.48
N ILE A 121 -0.63 7.04 -19.66
CA ILE A 121 -2.07 6.99 -19.93
C ILE A 121 -2.87 7.97 -19.05
N GLY A 122 -2.20 8.90 -18.37
CA GLY A 122 -2.82 10.01 -17.63
C GLY A 122 -3.06 9.78 -16.14
N ILE A 123 -2.58 8.68 -15.53
CA ILE A 123 -2.63 8.46 -14.09
C ILE A 123 -1.23 8.71 -13.52
N SER A 124 -1.01 9.85 -12.86
CA SER A 124 0.31 10.26 -12.37
C SER A 124 0.63 9.84 -10.94
N THR A 125 -0.37 9.40 -10.19
CA THR A 125 -0.26 9.05 -8.77
C THR A 125 -1.11 7.84 -8.44
N LEU A 126 -0.58 6.95 -7.61
CA LEU A 126 -1.27 5.81 -7.03
C LEU A 126 -1.35 5.99 -5.52
N THR A 127 -2.57 6.02 -4.99
CA THR A 127 -2.85 5.99 -3.56
C THR A 127 -3.25 4.58 -3.15
N VAL A 128 -2.61 4.05 -2.10
CA VAL A 128 -2.95 2.77 -1.49
C VAL A 128 -3.23 2.94 -0.01
N GLU A 129 -4.14 2.13 0.49
CA GLU A 129 -4.46 2.03 1.92
C GLU A 129 -3.94 0.70 2.47
N GLY A 130 -3.49 0.74 3.73
CA GLY A 130 -3.13 -0.44 4.50
C GLY A 130 -3.79 -0.42 5.87
N THR A 131 -3.99 -1.60 6.45
CA THR A 131 -4.66 -1.75 7.75
C THR A 131 -3.90 -2.72 8.64
N GLY A 132 -3.75 -2.39 9.92
CA GLY A 132 -3.12 -3.22 10.94
C GLY A 132 -3.88 -3.13 12.25
N THR A 133 -3.84 -4.20 13.05
CA THR A 133 -4.60 -4.31 14.30
C THR A 133 -3.77 -4.84 15.45
N ALA A 134 -4.08 -4.41 16.67
CA ALA A 134 -3.47 -4.93 17.90
C ALA A 134 -4.50 -5.01 19.03
N ASP A 135 -4.49 -6.12 19.77
CA ASP A 135 -5.36 -6.30 20.93
C ASP A 135 -4.82 -5.52 22.14
N LEU A 136 -5.65 -4.64 22.69
CA LEU A 136 -5.47 -3.94 23.94
C LEU A 136 -5.92 -4.91 25.05
N ILE A 137 -4.98 -5.62 25.69
CA ILE A 137 -5.29 -6.56 26.77
C ILE A 137 -5.76 -5.76 28.01
N THR A 138 -7.05 -5.40 28.05
CA THR A 138 -7.65 -4.79 29.25
C THR A 138 -7.91 -5.90 30.25
N ASP A 139 -7.50 -5.72 31.51
CA ASP A 139 -7.90 -6.63 32.59
C ASP A 139 -9.42 -6.53 32.80
N GLN A 140 -10.17 -7.31 32.02
CA GLN A 140 -11.58 -7.57 32.24
C GLN A 140 -11.75 -8.82 33.11
N ARG A 141 -11.10 -8.83 34.29
CA ARG A 141 -11.31 -9.85 35.33
C ARG A 141 -11.43 -9.24 36.73
N GLY A 142 -12.13 -8.12 36.86
CA GLY A 142 -12.42 -7.46 38.14
C GLY A 142 -13.82 -7.69 38.74
N GLY A 143 -14.66 -8.54 38.14
CA GLY A 143 -16.08 -8.63 38.51
C GLY A 143 -16.58 -10.05 38.73
N GLU A 144 -16.18 -10.67 39.85
CA GLU A 144 -16.98 -11.67 40.59
C GLU A 144 -16.23 -12.02 41.90
N GLY A 145 -16.49 -11.23 42.95
CA GLY A 145 -16.26 -11.62 44.33
C GLY A 145 -17.47 -12.39 44.89
N PRO A 146 -17.27 -13.23 45.93
CA PRO A 146 -18.13 -14.35 46.33
C PRO A 146 -19.53 -13.97 46.85
#